data_AF-A0A200RBU9-F1
#
_entry.id   AF-A0A200RBU9-F1
#
_cell.length_a   1.000
_cell.length_b   1.000
_cell.length_c   1.000
_cell.angle_alpha   90.00
_cell.angle_beta   90.00
_cell.angle_gamma   90.00
#
_symmetry.space_group_name_H-M   'P 1'
#
loop_
_entity.id
_entity.type
_entity.pdbx_description
1 polymer ?
#
loop_
_entity_poly.entity_id
_entity_poly.type
_entity_poly.pdbx_seq_one_letter_code
_entity_poly.pdbx_strand_id
1 'polypeptide(L)'
;MSSLIPSSSNLTSRKVAVIGAGAAGLVASRELGREGHEVVVYERNNRVEGTWVYDPNVESDQLGIDPSRSIVHSSLYESLRTNLPREIMGFRDYPFVSVVKNGVKKQRDPRRYPGHKEVLNYLEDFASDFQLTELIRFETEVVHVGLLLEEEEEEEGRKKWLVKSRRKSGRADGENNTSNCSSSVVDEVFDAVVVCSGHFTEPNIAEIPGTFFIFFLLLLYLLLCREI
;
A
#
# COMPACT_ATOMS: atom_id res chain seq x y z
N MET A 1 -22.00 15.98 -42.62
CA MET A 1 -20.66 15.62 -42.10
C MET A 1 -20.86 14.55 -41.05
N SER A 2 -20.58 13.29 -41.39
CA SER A 2 -20.77 12.14 -40.52
C SER A 2 -19.80 12.21 -39.35
N SER A 3 -20.33 12.21 -38.12
CA SER A 3 -19.53 12.02 -36.92
C SER A 3 -18.94 10.61 -36.93
N LEU A 4 -17.63 10.53 -37.11
CA LEU A 4 -16.84 9.33 -36.84
C LEU A 4 -16.84 9.11 -35.32
N ILE A 5 -17.89 8.47 -34.81
CA ILE A 5 -17.80 7.77 -33.51
C ILE A 5 -16.88 6.57 -33.79
N PRO A 6 -15.72 6.45 -33.14
CA PRO A 6 -14.93 5.23 -33.26
C PRO A 6 -15.83 4.08 -32.80
N SER A 7 -16.02 3.09 -33.67
CA SER A 7 -16.63 1.81 -33.33
C SER A 7 -16.03 1.32 -32.01
N SER A 8 -16.88 0.90 -31.07
CA SER A 8 -16.47 0.21 -29.83
C SER A 8 -15.27 -0.68 -30.11
N SER A 9 -14.10 -0.29 -29.61
CA SER A 9 -12.94 -1.18 -29.60
C SER A 9 -13.41 -2.49 -28.96
N ASN A 10 -13.06 -3.62 -29.56
CA ASN A 10 -13.18 -4.92 -28.92
C ASN A 10 -12.25 -4.93 -27.70
N LEU A 11 -12.65 -4.27 -26.61
CA LEU A 11 -11.91 -4.25 -25.36
C LEU A 11 -12.00 -5.65 -24.79
N THR A 12 -10.87 -6.35 -24.79
CA THR A 12 -10.76 -7.65 -24.13
C THR A 12 -10.66 -7.40 -22.63
N SER A 13 -11.70 -7.78 -21.89
CA SER A 13 -11.64 -7.76 -20.42
C SER A 13 -10.53 -8.70 -19.94
N ARG A 14 -9.86 -8.32 -18.86
CA ARG A 14 -8.74 -9.03 -18.25
C ARG A 14 -8.97 -9.07 -16.75
N LYS A 15 -8.59 -10.17 -16.11
CA LYS A 15 -8.56 -10.28 -14.66
C LYS A 15 -7.21 -9.81 -14.14
N VAL A 16 -7.19 -8.72 -13.37
CA VAL A 16 -5.98 -8.02 -12.96
C VAL A 16 -5.86 -7.98 -11.44
N ALA A 17 -4.70 -8.42 -10.93
CA ALA A 17 -4.34 -8.24 -9.53
C ALA A 17 -3.62 -6.90 -9.35
N VAL A 18 -4.05 -6.11 -8.36
CA VAL A 18 -3.35 -4.89 -7.92
C VAL A 18 -2.82 -5.13 -6.51
N ILE A 19 -1.52 -4.93 -6.31
CA ILE A 19 -0.85 -5.21 -5.02
C ILE A 19 -0.59 -3.90 -4.28
N GLY A 20 -1.34 -3.65 -3.22
CA GLY A 20 -1.31 -2.43 -2.41
C GLY A 20 -2.46 -1.48 -2.76
N ALA A 21 -3.14 -0.94 -1.74
CA ALA A 21 -4.24 0.01 -1.84
C ALA A 21 -3.82 1.45 -1.49
N GLY A 22 -2.55 1.78 -1.75
CA GLY A 22 -2.03 3.15 -1.71
C GLY A 22 -2.53 4.01 -2.84
N ALA A 23 -2.10 5.29 -2.88
CA ALA A 23 -2.48 6.21 -3.94
C ALA A 23 -2.30 5.62 -5.35
N ALA A 24 -1.20 4.87 -5.58
CA ALA A 24 -0.92 4.17 -6.82
C ALA A 24 -1.94 3.04 -7.10
N GLY A 25 -2.25 2.20 -6.10
CA GLY A 25 -3.20 1.11 -6.25
C GLY A 25 -4.63 1.59 -6.48
N LEU A 26 -5.05 2.63 -5.77
CA LEU A 26 -6.38 3.24 -5.93
C LEU A 26 -6.56 3.77 -7.35
N VAL A 27 -5.62 4.58 -7.86
CA VAL A 27 -5.75 5.13 -9.22
C VAL A 27 -5.65 4.04 -10.27
N ALA A 28 -4.74 3.05 -10.11
CA ALA A 28 -4.64 1.92 -11.03
C ALA A 28 -5.95 1.13 -11.09
N SER A 29 -6.55 0.82 -9.95
CA SER A 29 -7.81 0.07 -9.86
C SER A 29 -8.96 0.83 -10.52
N ARG A 30 -9.03 2.15 -10.32
CA ARG A 30 -10.03 3.00 -10.97
C ARG A 30 -9.89 2.98 -12.49
N GLU A 31 -8.69 3.19 -13.02
CA GLU A 31 -8.49 3.23 -14.48
C GLU A 31 -8.70 1.86 -15.12
N LEU A 32 -8.23 0.77 -14.48
CA LEU A 32 -8.48 -0.59 -14.95
C LEU A 32 -9.99 -0.90 -15.00
N GLY A 33 -10.74 -0.53 -13.96
CA GLY A 33 -12.20 -0.68 -13.94
C GLY A 33 -12.91 0.15 -15.00
N ARG A 34 -12.44 1.37 -15.28
CA ARG A 34 -12.97 2.23 -16.36
C ARG A 34 -12.80 1.61 -17.75
N GLU A 35 -11.71 0.89 -17.97
CA GLU A 35 -11.44 0.16 -19.22
C GLU A 35 -12.14 -1.22 -19.27
N GLY A 36 -12.96 -1.57 -18.26
CA GLY A 36 -13.77 -2.79 -18.24
C GLY A 36 -13.03 -4.06 -17.81
N HIS A 37 -11.90 -3.93 -17.12
CA HIS A 37 -11.17 -5.06 -16.54
C HIS A 37 -11.78 -5.49 -15.20
N GLU A 38 -11.68 -6.79 -14.88
CA GLU A 38 -12.01 -7.33 -13.57
C GLU A 38 -10.80 -7.11 -12.64
N VAL A 39 -10.98 -6.34 -11.58
CA VAL A 39 -9.86 -5.92 -10.70
C VAL A 39 -10.03 -6.52 -9.31
N VAL A 40 -8.94 -7.11 -8.80
CA VAL A 40 -8.82 -7.52 -7.39
C VAL A 40 -7.64 -6.78 -6.78
N VAL A 41 -7.89 -6.04 -5.70
CA VAL A 41 -6.84 -5.32 -4.97
C VAL A 41 -6.53 -6.07 -3.69
N TYR A 42 -5.25 -6.28 -3.40
CA TYR A 42 -4.78 -6.87 -2.14
C TYR A 42 -4.15 -5.78 -1.28
N GLU A 43 -4.61 -5.63 -0.03
CA GLU A 43 -4.01 -4.73 0.95
C GLU A 43 -3.71 -5.48 2.24
N ARG A 44 -2.50 -5.32 2.76
CA ARG A 44 -2.01 -6.05 3.93
C ARG A 44 -2.54 -5.53 5.26
N ASN A 45 -2.98 -4.27 5.38
CA ASN A 45 -3.71 -3.83 6.58
C ASN A 45 -5.20 -3.60 6.29
N ASN A 46 -5.90 -3.06 7.28
CA ASN A 46 -7.36 -3.11 7.39
C ASN A 46 -8.07 -1.87 6.84
N ARG A 47 -7.37 -1.01 6.11
CA ARG A 47 -7.90 0.27 5.62
C ARG A 47 -7.20 0.67 4.33
N VAL A 48 -7.85 1.56 3.57
CA VAL A 48 -7.18 2.24 2.46
C VAL A 48 -6.00 3.01 3.01
N GLU A 49 -4.82 2.71 2.50
CA GLU A 49 -3.58 3.18 3.09
C GLU A 49 -2.42 3.08 2.13
N GLY A 50 -1.30 3.63 2.56
CA GLY A 50 0.02 3.40 1.99
C GLY A 50 0.97 4.08 2.98
N THR A 51 1.91 4.88 2.48
CA THR A 51 2.68 5.77 3.35
C THR A 51 1.80 6.76 4.12
N TRP A 52 0.59 7.11 3.66
CA TRP A 52 -0.21 8.22 4.24
C TRP A 52 -0.93 7.92 5.56
N VAL A 53 -0.80 6.72 6.12
CA VAL A 53 -1.29 6.41 7.47
C VAL A 53 -0.14 6.59 8.45
N TYR A 54 -0.24 7.55 9.35
CA TYR A 54 0.75 7.70 10.42
C TYR A 54 0.62 6.55 11.43
N ASP A 55 1.76 5.94 11.74
CA ASP A 55 1.90 4.94 12.79
C ASP A 55 2.93 5.46 13.82
N PRO A 56 2.58 5.56 15.11
CA PRO A 56 3.53 5.98 16.15
C PRO A 56 4.55 4.89 16.51
N ASN A 57 4.33 3.64 16.08
CA ASN A 57 5.27 2.54 16.34
C ASN A 57 6.53 2.69 15.49
N VAL A 58 7.63 2.17 16.03
CA VAL A 58 8.92 2.04 15.33
C VAL A 58 9.27 0.57 15.21
N GLU A 59 10.12 0.24 14.23
CA GLU A 59 10.60 -1.12 14.04
C GLU A 59 11.42 -1.61 15.24
N SER A 60 11.43 -2.94 15.46
CA SER A 60 12.19 -3.56 16.55
C SER A 60 13.70 -3.31 16.43
N ASP A 61 14.19 -3.17 15.19
CA ASP A 61 15.52 -2.68 14.88
C ASP A 61 15.42 -1.25 14.34
N GLN A 62 15.97 -0.28 15.07
CA GLN A 62 15.92 1.13 14.69
C GLN A 62 16.72 1.47 13.43
N LEU A 63 17.69 0.62 13.06
CA LEU A 63 18.44 0.78 11.81
C LEU A 63 17.80 0.05 10.64
N GLY A 64 16.83 -0.83 10.88
CA GLY A 64 16.16 -1.59 9.85
C GLY A 64 17.07 -2.58 9.10
N ILE A 65 18.14 -3.06 9.73
CA ILE A 65 19.13 -3.96 9.14
C ILE A 65 18.71 -5.42 9.35
N ASP A 66 18.14 -5.74 10.51
CA ASP A 66 17.70 -7.10 10.84
C ASP A 66 16.56 -7.53 9.88
N PRO A 67 16.72 -8.60 9.09
CA PRO A 67 15.68 -9.10 8.20
C PRO A 67 14.48 -9.73 8.94
N SER A 68 14.62 -10.04 10.23
CA SER A 68 13.55 -10.60 11.07
C SER A 68 12.77 -9.55 11.86
N ARG A 69 13.10 -8.26 11.67
CA ARG A 69 12.48 -7.14 12.39
C ARG A 69 10.99 -7.01 12.09
N SER A 70 10.26 -6.39 13.02
CA SER A 70 8.90 -5.95 12.74
C SER A 70 8.90 -4.80 11.74
N ILE A 71 8.21 -4.95 10.61
CA ILE A 71 8.16 -3.92 9.56
C ILE A 71 7.01 -2.94 9.81
N VAL A 72 7.32 -1.65 9.89
CA VAL A 72 6.32 -0.57 9.90
C VAL A 72 6.28 0.05 8.51
N HIS A 73 5.14 -0.03 7.81
CA HIS A 73 5.07 0.43 6.42
C HIS A 73 5.34 1.92 6.25
N SER A 74 4.77 2.71 7.15
CA SER A 74 4.73 4.16 7.05
C SER A 74 6.02 4.76 7.56
N SER A 75 6.60 5.66 6.78
CA SER A 75 7.75 6.47 7.19
C SER A 75 7.34 7.90 7.58
N LEU A 76 6.05 8.13 7.88
CA LEU A 76 5.59 9.43 8.35
C LEU A 76 5.98 9.68 9.79
N TYR A 77 6.35 10.93 10.08
CA TYR A 77 6.41 11.46 11.44
C TYR A 77 5.18 12.31 11.74
N GLU A 78 4.84 12.46 13.02
CA GLU A 78 3.55 13.01 13.46
C GLU A 78 3.23 14.39 12.88
N SER A 79 4.24 15.26 12.81
CA SER A 79 4.10 16.66 12.35
C SER A 79 4.22 16.84 10.84
N LEU A 80 4.35 15.76 10.06
CA LEU A 80 4.60 15.84 8.63
C LEU A 80 3.49 16.64 7.92
N ARG A 81 3.94 17.57 7.08
CA ARG A 81 3.13 18.31 6.12
C ARG A 81 3.60 17.98 4.72
N THR A 82 2.72 18.20 3.75
CA THR A 82 3.10 18.06 2.35
C THR A 82 4.26 19.00 2.02
N ASN A 83 5.22 18.50 1.26
CA ASN A 83 6.31 19.28 0.67
C ASN A 83 5.90 19.95 -0.65
N LEU A 84 4.78 19.51 -1.24
CA LEU A 84 4.15 20.09 -2.42
C LEU A 84 2.85 20.80 -2.04
N PRO A 85 2.47 21.88 -2.74
CA PRO A 85 1.16 22.48 -2.57
C PRO A 85 0.07 21.49 -3.03
N ARG A 86 -1.05 21.44 -2.32
CA ARG A 86 -2.11 20.44 -2.57
C ARG A 86 -2.63 20.43 -4.01
N GLU A 87 -2.62 21.59 -4.68
CA GLU A 87 -3.11 21.73 -6.05
C GLU A 87 -2.37 20.86 -7.07
N ILE A 88 -1.07 20.56 -6.84
CA ILE A 88 -0.27 19.73 -7.75
C ILE A 88 -0.19 18.27 -7.31
N MET A 89 -0.74 17.93 -6.16
CA MET A 89 -0.80 16.55 -5.65
C MET A 89 -2.10 15.84 -6.05
N GLY A 90 -3.15 16.59 -6.38
CA GLY A 90 -4.45 16.02 -6.75
C GLY A 90 -4.40 15.22 -8.05
N PHE A 91 -5.27 14.22 -8.15
CA PHE A 91 -5.49 13.51 -9.40
C PHE A 91 -6.19 14.45 -10.39
N ARG A 92 -5.90 14.28 -11.68
CA ARG A 92 -6.32 15.21 -12.72
C ARG A 92 -7.83 15.48 -12.75
N ASP A 93 -8.63 14.43 -12.57
CA ASP A 93 -10.10 14.45 -12.55
C ASP A 93 -10.67 14.38 -11.13
N TYR A 94 -9.84 14.56 -10.11
CA TYR A 94 -10.24 14.59 -8.70
C TYR A 94 -9.39 15.63 -7.94
N PRO A 95 -9.71 16.93 -8.07
CA PRO A 95 -8.89 17.99 -7.50
C PRO A 95 -8.75 17.90 -5.97
N PHE A 96 -7.53 18.07 -5.46
CA PHE A 96 -7.26 18.05 -4.02
C PHE A 96 -7.54 19.41 -3.37
N VAL A 97 -8.83 19.74 -3.26
CA VAL A 97 -9.33 20.98 -2.68
C VAL A 97 -9.80 20.80 -1.24
N SER A 98 -9.75 21.87 -0.43
CA SER A 98 -10.32 21.87 0.92
C SER A 98 -11.85 22.03 0.81
N VAL A 99 -12.59 20.93 0.81
CA VAL A 99 -14.06 20.98 0.79
C VAL A 99 -14.61 20.24 2.00
N VAL A 100 -15.58 20.84 2.67
CA VAL A 100 -16.43 20.14 3.62
C VAL A 100 -17.48 19.41 2.80
N LYS A 101 -17.34 18.09 2.61
CA LYS A 101 -18.35 17.27 1.95
C LYS A 101 -19.49 16.92 2.91
N ASN A 102 -20.72 17.02 2.42
CA ASN A 102 -21.95 16.45 2.99
C ASN A 102 -22.26 16.76 4.47
N GLY A 103 -21.88 17.94 4.98
CA GLY A 103 -22.23 18.36 6.34
C GLY A 103 -21.55 17.53 7.46
N VAL A 104 -20.71 16.55 7.11
CA VAL A 104 -19.91 15.80 8.07
C VAL A 104 -18.71 16.66 8.44
N LYS A 105 -18.67 17.11 9.70
CA LYS A 105 -17.52 17.83 10.27
C LYS A 105 -16.32 16.89 10.48
N LYS A 106 -15.77 16.29 9.42
CA LYS A 106 -14.35 15.92 9.48
C LYS A 106 -13.59 17.25 9.54
N GLN A 107 -12.79 17.45 10.58
CA GLN A 107 -11.92 18.63 10.67
C GLN A 107 -10.88 18.52 9.54
N ARG A 108 -11.17 19.16 8.41
CA ARG A 108 -10.27 19.21 7.25
C ARG A 108 -9.19 20.26 7.48
N ASP A 109 -8.01 20.01 6.95
CA ASP A 109 -6.93 20.98 6.97
C ASP A 109 -7.04 21.91 5.75
N PRO A 110 -7.38 23.20 5.93
CA PRO A 110 -7.58 24.12 4.82
C PRO A 110 -6.26 24.67 4.25
N ARG A 111 -5.12 24.36 4.86
CA ARG A 111 -3.82 24.91 4.43
C ARG A 111 -3.49 24.42 3.02
N ARG A 112 -2.77 25.27 2.28
CA ARG A 112 -2.20 24.94 0.96
C ARG A 112 -1.18 23.79 1.02
N TYR A 113 -0.45 23.71 2.13
CA TYR A 113 0.47 22.62 2.46
C TYR A 113 -0.04 21.92 3.73
N PRO A 114 -1.03 21.02 3.60
CA PRO A 114 -1.70 20.44 4.76
C PRO A 114 -0.85 19.34 5.43
N GLY A 115 -1.30 18.86 6.59
CA GLY A 115 -0.73 17.68 7.26
C GLY A 115 -1.04 16.37 6.53
N HIS A 116 -0.30 15.30 6.85
CA HIS A 116 -0.52 13.96 6.27
C HIS A 116 -1.96 13.44 6.41
N LYS A 117 -2.63 13.74 7.54
CA LYS A 117 -4.03 13.34 7.79
C LYS A 117 -4.99 13.85 6.71
N GLU A 118 -4.73 15.02 6.13
CA GLU A 118 -5.56 15.59 5.07
C GLU A 118 -5.36 14.88 3.74
N VAL A 119 -4.12 14.44 3.46
CA VAL A 119 -3.82 13.61 2.28
C VAL A 119 -4.51 12.26 2.40
N LEU A 120 -4.48 11.64 3.58
CA LEU A 120 -5.20 10.41 3.86
C LEU A 120 -6.71 10.58 3.65
N ASN A 121 -7.31 11.64 4.22
CA ASN A 121 -8.74 11.93 4.00
C ASN A 121 -9.08 12.09 2.52
N TYR A 122 -8.20 12.74 1.74
CA TYR A 122 -8.39 12.88 0.29
C TYR A 122 -8.37 11.53 -0.45
N LEU A 123 -7.48 10.60 -0.06
CA LEU A 123 -7.42 9.25 -0.64
C LEU A 123 -8.62 8.38 -0.22
N GLU A 124 -9.07 8.52 1.02
CA GLU A 124 -10.31 7.87 1.50
C GLU A 124 -11.53 8.37 0.73
N ASP A 125 -11.66 9.70 0.55
CA ASP A 125 -12.74 10.29 -0.24
C ASP A 125 -12.68 9.79 -1.70
N PHE A 126 -11.48 9.70 -2.29
CA PHE A 126 -11.28 9.16 -3.64
C PHE A 126 -11.75 7.71 -3.75
N ALA A 127 -11.32 6.85 -2.81
CA ALA A 127 -11.73 5.44 -2.80
C ALA A 127 -13.25 5.28 -2.64
N SER A 128 -13.85 6.09 -1.76
CA SER A 128 -15.30 6.07 -1.52
C SER A 128 -16.11 6.58 -2.72
N ASP A 129 -15.74 7.73 -3.29
CA ASP A 129 -16.50 8.35 -4.40
C ASP A 129 -16.49 7.49 -5.66
N PHE A 130 -15.41 6.73 -5.89
CA PHE A 130 -15.28 5.80 -7.00
C PHE A 130 -15.58 4.34 -6.61
N GLN A 131 -16.13 4.08 -5.41
CA GLN A 131 -16.54 2.75 -4.93
C GLN A 131 -15.42 1.69 -5.02
N LEU A 132 -14.17 2.11 -4.87
CA LEU A 132 -13.01 1.22 -5.02
C LEU A 132 -12.86 0.27 -3.85
N THR A 133 -13.42 0.60 -2.68
CA THR A 133 -13.33 -0.21 -1.46
C THR A 133 -13.86 -1.63 -1.66
N GLU A 134 -14.84 -1.82 -2.54
CA GLU A 134 -15.45 -3.13 -2.84
C GLU A 134 -14.49 -4.05 -3.61
N LEU A 135 -13.49 -3.48 -4.28
CA LEU A 135 -12.46 -4.22 -5.01
C LEU A 135 -11.31 -4.68 -4.09
N ILE A 136 -11.23 -4.13 -2.86
CA ILE A 136 -10.10 -4.30 -1.97
C ILE A 136 -10.33 -5.41 -0.97
N ARG A 137 -9.43 -6.40 -1.00
CA ARG A 137 -9.28 -7.43 0.02
C ARG A 137 -8.28 -6.94 1.07
N PHE A 138 -8.81 -6.32 2.11
CA PHE A 138 -8.03 -5.90 3.27
C PHE A 138 -7.47 -7.08 4.06
N GLU A 139 -6.47 -6.80 4.90
CA GLU A 139 -5.77 -7.77 5.76
C GLU A 139 -5.26 -8.99 4.99
N THR A 140 -4.95 -8.81 3.71
CA THR A 140 -4.57 -9.85 2.78
C THR A 140 -3.23 -9.48 2.16
N GLU A 141 -2.17 -10.09 2.67
CA GLU A 141 -0.80 -9.87 2.21
C GLU A 141 -0.50 -10.76 1.01
N VAL A 142 -0.01 -10.18 -0.09
CA VAL A 142 0.57 -10.97 -1.19
C VAL A 142 1.97 -11.41 -0.80
N VAL A 143 2.21 -12.72 -0.80
CA VAL A 143 3.48 -13.32 -0.37
C VAL A 143 4.31 -13.84 -1.54
N HIS A 144 3.69 -14.04 -2.71
CA HIS A 144 4.39 -14.50 -3.91
C HIS A 144 3.61 -14.12 -5.18
N VAL A 145 4.36 -13.75 -6.21
CA VAL A 145 3.87 -13.59 -7.58
C VAL A 145 4.81 -14.36 -8.50
N GLY A 146 4.27 -15.24 -9.34
CA GLY A 146 5.04 -16.05 -10.27
C GLY A 146 4.34 -16.14 -11.63
N LEU A 147 5.13 -16.22 -12.70
CA LEU A 147 4.60 -16.58 -14.02
C LEU A 147 4.19 -18.05 -14.03
N LEU A 148 3.00 -18.33 -14.52
CA LEU A 148 2.62 -19.69 -14.88
C LEU A 148 3.16 -19.96 -16.29
N LEU A 149 4.05 -20.94 -16.40
CA LEU A 149 4.50 -21.47 -17.68
C LEU A 149 3.51 -22.57 -18.05
N GLU A 150 2.69 -22.33 -19.06
CA GLU A 150 1.89 -23.40 -19.67
C GLU A 150 2.81 -24.23 -20.56
N GLU A 151 2.79 -25.56 -20.39
CA GLU A 151 3.67 -26.46 -21.13
C GLU A 151 3.18 -26.73 -22.56
N GLU A 152 1.91 -26.49 -22.92
CA GLU A 152 1.43 -26.77 -24.27
C GLU A 152 0.38 -25.76 -24.76
N GLU A 153 0.67 -25.22 -25.95
CA GLU A 153 -0.18 -24.52 -26.94
C GLU A 153 -1.64 -24.18 -26.56
N GLU A 154 -1.86 -23.05 -25.88
CA GLU A 154 -3.07 -22.25 -26.13
C GLU A 154 -2.80 -21.27 -27.29
N GLU A 155 -3.75 -21.16 -28.23
CA GLU A 155 -3.67 -20.43 -29.52
C GLU A 155 -3.26 -18.94 -29.45
N GLU A 156 -2.94 -18.38 -28.28
CA GLU A 156 -2.58 -16.97 -28.13
C GLU A 156 -1.36 -16.65 -27.22
N GLY A 157 -0.61 -17.63 -26.71
CA GLY A 157 0.65 -17.36 -26.00
C GLY A 157 0.55 -16.37 -24.82
N ARG A 158 -0.63 -16.30 -24.19
CA ARG A 158 -0.96 -15.29 -23.17
C ARG A 158 -0.46 -15.75 -21.81
N LYS A 159 0.59 -15.08 -21.30
CA LYS A 159 1.15 -15.33 -19.97
C LYS A 159 0.10 -15.14 -18.88
N LYS A 160 0.00 -16.10 -17.97
CA LYS A 160 -0.80 -16.02 -16.74
C LYS A 160 0.10 -15.85 -15.52
N TRP A 161 -0.46 -15.29 -14.46
CA TRP A 161 0.25 -15.01 -13.22
C TRP A 161 -0.42 -15.71 -12.04
N LEU A 162 0.36 -16.45 -11.26
CA LEU A 162 -0.06 -16.99 -9.98
C LEU A 162 0.25 -15.96 -8.88
N VAL A 163 -0.78 -15.53 -8.17
CA VAL A 163 -0.66 -14.67 -6.99
C VAL A 163 -1.01 -15.49 -5.76
N LYS A 164 -0.07 -15.62 -4.83
CA LYS A 164 -0.30 -16.26 -3.53
C LYS A 164 -0.48 -15.20 -2.47
N SER A 165 -1.54 -15.33 -1.69
CA SER A 165 -1.91 -14.37 -0.66
C SER A 165 -2.18 -15.05 0.68
N ARG A 166 -1.94 -14.33 1.77
CA ARG A 166 -2.14 -14.80 3.14
C ARG A 166 -2.98 -13.78 3.89
N ARG A 167 -4.12 -14.23 4.42
CA ARG A 167 -4.97 -13.39 5.27
C ARG A 167 -4.38 -13.35 6.68
N LYS A 168 -4.29 -12.16 7.28
CA LYS A 168 -4.01 -12.04 8.71
C LYS A 168 -5.19 -12.65 9.47
N SER A 169 -4.94 -13.63 10.33
CA SER A 169 -5.98 -14.18 11.21
C SER A 169 -6.43 -13.03 12.12
N GLY A 170 -7.72 -12.70 12.08
CA GLY A 170 -8.25 -11.60 12.87
C GLY A 170 -7.94 -11.78 14.35
N ARG A 171 -7.80 -10.67 15.10
CA ARG A 171 -8.02 -10.75 16.55
C ARG A 171 -9.42 -11.33 16.72
N ALA A 172 -9.53 -12.50 17.34
CA ALA A 172 -10.80 -13.08 17.71
C ALA A 172 -11.57 -12.02 18.52
N ASP A 173 -12.69 -11.55 17.97
CA ASP A 173 -13.71 -10.86 18.75
C ASP A 173 -14.19 -11.86 19.80
N GLY A 174 -13.68 -11.73 21.02
CA GLY A 174 -14.37 -12.08 22.26
C GLY A 174 -14.93 -13.50 22.45
N GLU A 175 -14.63 -14.50 21.63
CA GLU A 175 -15.06 -15.88 21.88
C GLU A 175 -13.88 -16.85 21.93
N ASN A 176 -13.73 -17.45 23.10
CA ASN A 176 -12.71 -18.43 23.50
C ASN A 176 -12.79 -19.72 22.65
N ASN A 177 -12.35 -19.68 21.40
CA ASN A 177 -12.02 -20.88 20.65
C ASN A 177 -10.56 -20.79 20.18
N THR A 178 -9.69 -21.39 21.00
CA THR A 178 -8.29 -21.68 20.70
C THR A 178 -8.21 -22.73 19.60
N SER A 179 -8.61 -22.38 18.38
CA SER A 179 -8.25 -23.15 17.20
C SER A 179 -6.98 -22.52 16.61
N ASN A 180 -5.89 -23.29 16.56
CA ASN A 180 -4.70 -23.02 15.76
C ASN A 180 -5.13 -22.76 14.31
N CYS A 181 -5.42 -21.51 13.96
CA CYS A 181 -5.71 -21.11 12.60
C CYS A 181 -4.37 -21.00 11.88
N SER A 182 -3.92 -22.12 11.31
CA SER A 182 -2.86 -22.10 10.30
C SER A 182 -3.25 -21.07 9.24
N SER A 183 -2.49 -19.99 9.11
CA SER A 183 -2.77 -18.94 8.12
C SER A 183 -2.72 -19.57 6.73
N SER A 184 -3.88 -19.92 6.17
CA SER A 184 -3.94 -20.59 4.88
C SER A 184 -3.52 -19.62 3.79
N VAL A 185 -2.53 -20.03 3.00
CA VAL A 185 -2.14 -19.33 1.79
C VAL A 185 -3.16 -19.69 0.70
N VAL A 186 -3.67 -18.68 0.02
CA VAL A 186 -4.65 -18.80 -1.06
C VAL A 186 -3.98 -18.43 -2.37
N ASP A 187 -4.16 -19.30 -3.37
CA ASP A 187 -3.62 -19.17 -4.71
C ASP A 187 -4.73 -18.68 -5.67
N GLU A 188 -4.43 -17.67 -6.48
CA GLU A 188 -5.35 -17.16 -7.49
C GLU A 188 -4.60 -16.77 -8.78
N VAL A 189 -5.23 -17.03 -9.92
CA VAL A 189 -4.64 -16.80 -11.25
C VAL A 189 -5.20 -15.55 -11.89
N PHE A 190 -4.31 -14.76 -12.50
CA PHE A 190 -4.60 -13.48 -13.13
C PHE A 190 -4.00 -13.39 -14.54
N ASP A 191 -4.61 -12.59 -15.40
CA ASP A 191 -4.07 -12.23 -16.71
C ASP A 191 -2.92 -11.22 -16.61
N ALA A 192 -2.98 -10.35 -15.61
CA ALA A 192 -1.97 -9.33 -15.37
C ALA A 192 -1.84 -9.00 -13.87
N VAL A 193 -0.69 -8.46 -13.51
CA VAL A 193 -0.40 -7.99 -12.14
C VAL A 193 0.15 -6.57 -12.23
N VAL A 194 -0.39 -5.68 -11.40
CA VAL A 194 0.09 -4.31 -11.22
C VAL A 194 0.63 -4.17 -9.80
N VAL A 195 1.93 -3.88 -9.69
CA VAL A 195 2.61 -3.76 -8.40
C VAL A 195 2.53 -2.32 -7.92
N CYS A 196 1.85 -2.09 -6.78
CA CYS A 196 1.63 -0.78 -6.17
C CYS A 196 2.03 -0.76 -4.68
N SER A 197 2.98 -1.60 -4.28
CA SER A 197 3.41 -1.80 -2.88
C SER A 197 4.20 -0.65 -2.28
N GLY A 198 4.57 0.36 -3.07
CA GLY A 198 5.44 1.45 -2.66
C GLY A 198 6.92 1.05 -2.54
N HIS A 199 7.78 2.04 -2.34
CA HIS A 199 9.24 1.87 -2.29
C HIS A 199 9.92 2.80 -1.26
N PHE A 200 9.15 3.30 -0.28
CA PHE A 200 9.62 4.15 0.81
C PHE A 200 9.32 3.47 2.16
N THR A 201 9.79 2.24 2.31
CA THR A 201 9.64 1.45 3.55
C THR A 201 10.97 0.80 3.91
N GLU A 202 11.62 0.14 2.95
CA GLU A 202 12.94 -0.44 3.17
C GLU A 202 13.99 0.67 3.24
N PRO A 203 14.75 0.81 4.34
CA PRO A 203 15.75 1.86 4.47
C PRO A 203 17.00 1.55 3.63
N ASN A 204 17.65 2.60 3.13
CA ASN A 204 18.98 2.51 2.56
C ASN A 204 19.99 3.13 3.54
N ILE A 205 20.90 2.31 4.07
CA ILE A 205 21.82 2.70 5.14
C ILE A 205 23.16 3.11 4.55
N ALA A 206 23.59 4.34 4.86
CA ALA A 206 24.88 4.85 4.41
C ALA A 206 26.03 4.21 5.20
N GLU A 207 27.13 3.92 4.49
CA GLU A 207 28.40 3.53 5.12
C GLU A 207 29.12 4.78 5.65
N ILE A 208 29.23 4.90 6.98
CA ILE A 208 29.90 6.02 7.63
C ILE A 208 31.20 5.51 8.29
N PRO A 209 32.40 6.02 7.91
CA PRO A 209 33.65 5.66 8.56
C PRO A 209 33.63 5.99 10.06
N GLY A 210 34.07 5.06 10.91
CA GLY A 210 34.20 5.26 12.36
C GLY A 210 32.96 4.92 13.20
N THR A 211 31.84 4.56 12.58
CA THR A 211 30.58 4.24 13.30
C THR A 211 30.73 3.07 14.28
N PHE A 212 31.51 2.05 13.95
CA PHE A 212 31.83 0.95 14.86
C PHE A 212 32.70 1.37 16.06
N PHE A 213 33.58 2.35 15.89
CA PHE A 213 34.55 2.76 16.91
C PHE A 213 33.89 3.59 18.03
N ILE A 214 32.90 4.42 17.69
CA ILE A 214 32.19 5.27 18.64
C ILE A 214 31.30 4.45 19.59
N PHE A 215 30.57 3.46 19.06
CA PHE A 215 29.75 2.57 19.89
C PHE A 215 30.60 1.74 20.87
N PHE A 216 31.76 1.25 20.44
CA PHE A 216 32.66 0.49 21.29
C PHE A 216 33.25 1.33 22.43
N LEU A 217 33.67 2.57 22.15
CA LEU A 217 34.19 3.50 23.17
C LEU A 217 33.12 3.92 24.19
N LEU A 218 31.88 4.15 23.76
CA LEU A 218 30.76 4.48 24.66
C LEU A 218 30.37 3.30 25.56
N LEU A 219 30.36 2.08 25.01
CA LEU A 219 30.10 0.86 25.79
C LEU A 219 31.23 0.59 26.79
N LEU A 220 32.48 0.77 26.39
CA LEU A 220 33.66 0.62 27.25
C LEU A 220 33.66 1.66 28.38
N TYR A 221 33.30 2.92 28.07
CA TYR A 221 33.16 4.00 29.06
C TYR A 221 32.04 3.72 30.07
N LEU A 222 30.87 3.24 29.62
CA LEU A 222 29.76 2.88 30.52
C LEU A 222 30.06 1.64 31.38
N LEU A 223 30.86 0.69 30.88
CA LEU A 223 31.34 -0.45 31.67
C LEU A 223 32.38 -0.02 32.70
N LEU A 224 33.32 0.86 32.34
CA LEU A 224 34.33 1.41 33.25
C LEU A 224 33.72 2.30 34.35
N CYS A 225 32.66 3.06 34.05
CA CYS A 225 31.97 3.90 35.04
C CYS A 225 31.03 3.12 35.98
N ARG A 226 30.81 1.81 35.77
CA ARG A 226 30.02 0.96 36.67
C ARG A 226 30.83 0.23 37.74
N GLU A 227 32.17 0.31 37.67
CA GLU A 227 33.09 -0.29 38.65
C GLU A 227 33.72 0.73 39.63
N ILE A 228 33.19 1.96 39.70
CA ILE A 228 33.55 3.00 40.71
C ILE A 228 32.32 3.29 41.56
#